data_AF-A0A9E6WF77-F1
#
_entry.id   AF-A0A9E6WF77-F1
#
_cell.length_a   1.000
_cell.length_b   1.000
_cell.length_c   1.000
_cell.angle_alpha   90.00
_cell.angle_beta   90.00
_cell.angle_gamma   90.00
#
_symmetry.space_group_name_H-M   'P 1'
#
loop_
_entity.id
_entity.type
_entity.pdbx_description
1 polymer ?
#
loop_
_entity_poly.entity_id
_entity_poly.type
_entity_poly.pdbx_seq_one_letter_code
_entity_poly.pdbx_strand_id
1 'polypeptide(L)'
;NVNEYSARYSILDREFYIPAPEHINAQSQVNNQGRGAVLEGEEAARVLEILKADSTRAYDHYEAMISQDGQQGLARELARMNLPANIYTQWYWKVDLHNLFHFLRLRADAHAQYEIRVYAEAICAIVADWVPFAWKAFEDYRLGAVSMSAQMMDCLRRMLKGEAVTQTSSGLSAREWREFQEMLGNG
;
A
#
# COMPACT_ATOMS: atom_id res chain seq x y z
N ASN A 1 7.27 14.55 -10.98
CA ASN A 1 6.71 15.83 -10.52
C ASN A 1 5.31 15.60 -9.99
N VAL A 2 5.03 16.07 -8.79
CA VAL A 2 3.70 16.01 -8.15
C VAL A 2 3.25 17.44 -7.89
N ASN A 3 1.97 17.72 -8.09
CA ASN A 3 1.33 18.94 -7.63
C ASN A 3 0.04 18.55 -6.89
N GLU A 4 0.01 18.81 -5.59
CA GLU A 4 -1.09 18.39 -4.71
C GLU A 4 -2.01 19.58 -4.37
N TYR A 5 -3.29 19.28 -4.21
CA TYR A 5 -4.29 20.22 -3.74
C TYR A 5 -3.91 20.79 -2.37
N SER A 6 -3.78 22.11 -2.28
CA SER A 6 -3.32 22.75 -1.06
C SER A 6 -4.47 23.13 -0.13
N ALA A 7 -4.59 22.40 0.97
CA ALA A 7 -5.47 22.74 2.09
C ALA A 7 -5.09 24.04 2.82
N ARG A 8 -4.10 24.81 2.34
CA ARG A 8 -3.80 26.19 2.80
C ARG A 8 -4.70 27.20 2.09
N TYR A 9 -4.90 26.99 0.80
CA TYR A 9 -5.60 27.92 -0.08
C TYR A 9 -7.03 27.50 -0.33
N SER A 10 -7.33 26.21 -0.20
CA SER A 10 -8.64 25.65 -0.46
C SER A 10 -9.28 25.03 0.78
N ILE A 11 -10.60 24.97 0.77
CA ILE A 11 -11.37 24.13 1.68
C ILE A 11 -11.33 22.71 1.11
N LEU A 12 -11.04 21.73 1.97
CA LEU A 12 -11.08 20.32 1.60
C LEU A 12 -12.54 19.84 1.60
N ASP A 13 -12.88 18.96 0.67
CA ASP A 13 -14.20 18.34 0.65
C ASP A 13 -14.36 17.36 1.82
N ARG A 14 -15.62 17.14 2.25
CA ARG A 14 -15.98 16.19 3.33
C ARG A 14 -15.89 14.74 2.83
N GLU A 15 -14.72 14.34 2.34
CA GLU A 15 -14.48 13.03 1.77
C GLU A 15 -13.41 12.30 2.56
N PHE A 16 -13.76 11.12 3.07
CA PHE A 16 -12.87 10.29 3.89
C PHE A 16 -12.84 8.86 3.39
N TYR A 17 -11.66 8.26 3.38
CA TYR A 17 -11.51 6.83 3.20
C TYR A 17 -11.98 6.09 4.46
N ILE A 18 -13.02 5.29 4.30
CA ILE A 18 -13.48 4.32 5.29
C ILE A 18 -13.29 2.93 4.67
N PRO A 19 -12.45 2.05 5.26
CA PRO A 19 -12.20 0.73 4.70
C PRO A 19 -13.48 -0.09 4.59
N ALA A 20 -13.58 -0.91 3.55
CA ALA A 20 -14.60 -1.95 3.49
C ALA A 20 -14.37 -2.98 4.62
N PRO A 21 -15.43 -3.66 5.13
CA PRO A 21 -15.31 -4.60 6.25
C PRO A 21 -14.22 -5.66 6.07
N GLU A 22 -14.04 -6.18 4.86
CA GLU A 22 -13.02 -7.17 4.48
C GLU A 22 -11.57 -6.64 4.58
N HIS A 23 -11.39 -5.33 4.74
CA HIS A 23 -10.11 -4.66 4.87
C HIS A 23 -9.83 -4.17 6.29
N ILE A 24 -10.72 -4.49 7.23
CA ILE A 24 -10.53 -4.22 8.65
C ILE A 24 -9.86 -5.44 9.26
N ASN A 25 -8.55 -5.40 9.37
CA ASN A 25 -7.78 -6.53 9.84
C ASN A 25 -7.10 -6.21 11.17
N ALA A 26 -6.92 -7.24 11.98
CA ALA A 26 -6.00 -7.20 13.10
C ALA A 26 -4.55 -6.95 12.62
N GLN A 27 -3.68 -6.52 13.53
CA GLN A 27 -2.24 -6.45 13.27
C GLN A 27 -1.67 -7.87 13.09
N SER A 28 -0.85 -8.09 12.06
CA SER A 28 -0.17 -9.39 11.89
C SER A 28 0.87 -9.61 12.99
N GLN A 29 0.91 -10.83 13.54
CA GLN A 29 1.87 -11.27 14.56
C GLN A 29 3.24 -11.62 13.98
N VAL A 30 3.33 -11.84 12.67
CA VAL A 30 4.55 -12.27 11.97
C VAL A 30 5.12 -11.13 11.13
N ASN A 31 4.27 -10.23 10.64
CA ASN A 31 4.67 -9.06 9.87
C ASN A 31 4.15 -7.78 10.54
N ASN A 32 5.03 -7.06 11.23
CA ASN A 32 4.66 -5.80 11.91
C ASN A 32 4.15 -4.71 10.95
N GLN A 33 4.36 -4.83 9.64
CA GLN A 33 3.86 -3.90 8.62
C GLN A 33 2.62 -4.45 7.89
N GLY A 34 2.19 -5.67 8.21
CA GLY A 34 1.13 -6.40 7.51
C GLY A 34 -0.16 -6.55 8.31
N ARG A 35 -1.21 -6.92 7.59
CA ARG A 35 -2.54 -7.24 8.14
C ARG A 35 -2.64 -8.72 8.50
N GLY A 36 -3.35 -9.00 9.59
CA GLY A 36 -3.71 -10.32 10.08
C GLY A 36 -5.14 -10.70 9.71
N ALA A 37 -5.81 -11.45 10.59
CA ALA A 37 -7.20 -11.87 10.39
C ALA A 37 -8.15 -10.66 10.27
N VAL A 38 -9.20 -10.81 9.47
CA VAL A 38 -10.28 -9.82 9.37
C VAL A 38 -11.01 -9.75 10.73
N LEU A 39 -11.30 -8.55 11.21
CA LEU A 39 -12.15 -8.36 12.38
C LEU A 39 -13.60 -8.64 11.99
N GLU A 40 -14.36 -9.27 12.89
CA GLU A 40 -15.73 -9.71 12.59
C GLU A 40 -16.72 -9.19 13.64
N GLY A 41 -18.01 -9.26 13.28
CA GLY A 41 -19.13 -8.98 14.19
C GLY A 41 -19.09 -7.59 14.82
N GLU A 42 -19.38 -7.55 16.13
CA GLU A 42 -19.48 -6.29 16.88
C GLU A 42 -18.17 -5.51 16.93
N GLU A 43 -17.02 -6.17 16.90
CA GLU A 43 -15.72 -5.49 16.94
C GLU A 43 -15.49 -4.69 15.65
N ALA A 44 -15.71 -5.31 14.48
CA ALA A 44 -15.60 -4.63 13.19
C ALA A 44 -16.58 -3.47 13.06
N ALA A 45 -17.84 -3.68 13.47
CA ALA A 45 -18.86 -2.64 13.48
C ALA A 45 -18.43 -1.46 14.37
N ARG A 46 -17.94 -1.73 15.58
CA ARG A 46 -17.46 -0.70 16.51
C ARG A 46 -16.29 0.09 15.92
N VAL A 47 -15.32 -0.56 15.28
CA VAL A 47 -14.17 0.10 14.65
C VAL A 47 -14.62 1.01 13.50
N LEU A 48 -15.51 0.53 12.64
CA LEU A 48 -16.08 1.34 11.54
C LEU A 48 -16.79 2.59 12.05
N GLU A 49 -17.62 2.43 13.09
CA GLU A 49 -18.35 3.56 13.65
C GLU A 49 -17.41 4.57 14.30
N ILE A 50 -16.31 4.14 14.95
CA ILE A 50 -15.28 5.06 15.44
C ILE A 50 -14.65 5.85 14.28
N LEU A 51 -14.22 5.17 13.21
CA LEU A 51 -13.59 5.85 12.07
C LEU A 51 -14.52 6.88 11.41
N LYS A 52 -15.80 6.51 11.21
CA LYS A 52 -16.81 7.41 10.63
C LYS A 52 -17.13 8.59 11.55
N ALA A 53 -17.39 8.32 12.83
CA ALA A 53 -17.75 9.34 13.80
C ALA A 53 -16.61 10.33 14.03
N ASP A 54 -15.37 9.84 14.09
CA ASP A 54 -14.18 10.67 14.25
C ASP A 54 -13.93 11.54 13.02
N SER A 55 -14.06 10.98 11.82
CA SER A 55 -13.94 11.73 10.56
C SER A 55 -14.98 12.85 10.46
N THR A 56 -16.24 12.52 10.78
CA THR A 56 -17.36 13.47 10.76
C THR A 56 -17.15 14.59 11.77
N ARG A 57 -16.85 14.22 13.03
CA ARG A 57 -16.61 15.17 14.12
C ARG A 57 -15.41 16.08 13.85
N ALA A 58 -14.32 15.53 13.33
CA ALA A 58 -13.15 16.32 12.96
C ALA A 58 -13.52 17.35 11.86
N TYR A 59 -14.31 16.95 10.87
CA TYR A 59 -14.75 17.88 9.84
C TYR A 59 -15.72 18.95 10.36
N ASP A 60 -16.67 18.59 11.22
CA ASP A 60 -17.58 19.57 11.86
C ASP A 60 -16.79 20.63 12.65
N HIS A 61 -15.78 20.20 13.40
CA HIS A 61 -14.88 21.12 14.10
C HIS A 61 -14.04 21.96 13.12
N TYR A 62 -13.60 21.40 12.00
CA TYR A 62 -12.88 22.14 10.96
C TYR A 62 -13.75 23.25 10.37
N GLU A 63 -15.00 22.95 10.00
CA GLU A 63 -15.97 23.93 9.49
C GLU A 63 -16.30 25.00 10.54
N ALA A 64 -16.53 24.58 11.78
CA ALA A 64 -16.75 25.49 12.90
C ALA A 64 -15.55 26.43 13.10
N MET A 65 -14.31 25.94 13.02
CA MET A 65 -13.12 26.77 13.19
C MET A 65 -12.94 27.80 12.06
N ILE A 66 -13.23 27.46 10.81
CA ILE A 66 -13.07 28.39 9.68
C ILE A 66 -14.24 29.38 9.53
N SER A 67 -15.38 29.09 10.16
CA SER A 67 -16.57 29.94 10.09
C SER A 67 -16.30 31.36 10.60
N GLN A 68 -16.88 32.34 9.93
CA GLN A 68 -16.87 33.75 10.34
C GLN A 68 -18.20 34.19 10.97
N ASP A 69 -19.13 33.25 11.17
CA ASP A 69 -20.39 33.53 11.86
C ASP A 69 -20.13 33.63 13.37
N GLY A 70 -20.25 34.85 13.91
CA GLY A 70 -20.03 35.12 15.34
C GLY A 70 -18.57 35.09 15.81
N GLN A 71 -17.58 34.97 14.91
CA GLN A 71 -16.15 34.91 15.26
C GLN A 71 -15.24 35.33 14.08
N GLN A 72 -13.93 35.41 14.30
CA GLN A 72 -12.97 35.87 13.27
C GLN A 72 -12.69 34.84 12.15
N GLY A 73 -12.91 33.56 12.43
CA GLY A 73 -12.50 32.44 11.57
C GLY A 73 -11.00 32.17 11.66
N LEU A 74 -10.64 30.93 11.99
CA LEU A 74 -9.26 30.46 12.05
C LEU A 74 -8.68 30.34 10.63
N ALA A 75 -7.39 30.66 10.46
CA ALA A 75 -6.70 30.45 9.21
C ALA A 75 -6.80 28.97 8.77
N ARG A 76 -7.15 28.72 7.50
CA ARG A 76 -7.35 27.37 6.93
C ARG A 76 -6.17 26.44 7.21
N GLU A 77 -4.96 26.99 7.21
CA GLU A 77 -3.75 26.21 7.48
C GLU A 77 -3.58 25.72 8.90
N LEU A 78 -4.19 26.40 9.86
CA LEU A 78 -4.26 25.95 11.24
C LEU A 78 -5.47 25.04 11.45
N ALA A 79 -6.62 25.40 10.87
CA ALA A 79 -7.85 24.62 11.03
C ALA A 79 -7.71 23.17 10.52
N ARG A 80 -7.00 22.96 9.40
CA ARG A 80 -6.82 21.60 8.83
C ARG A 80 -6.01 20.65 9.70
N MET A 81 -5.28 21.13 10.72
CA MET A 81 -4.44 20.28 11.58
C MET A 81 -5.25 19.24 12.37
N ASN A 82 -6.56 19.47 12.51
CA ASN A 82 -7.52 18.56 13.14
C ASN A 82 -8.01 17.45 12.19
N LEU A 83 -7.86 17.60 10.86
CA LEU A 83 -8.37 16.61 9.92
C LEU A 83 -7.53 15.32 9.96
N PRO A 84 -8.17 14.14 10.05
CA PRO A 84 -7.47 12.87 10.11
C PRO A 84 -6.81 12.50 8.77
N ALA A 85 -5.82 11.61 8.83
CA ALA A 85 -5.03 11.20 7.66
C ALA A 85 -5.81 10.41 6.59
N ASN A 86 -7.04 9.97 6.89
CA ASN A 86 -7.91 9.31 5.93
C ASN A 86 -8.74 10.30 5.10
N ILE A 87 -8.55 11.62 5.24
CA ILE A 87 -9.17 12.60 4.34
C ILE A 87 -8.63 12.45 2.93
N TYR A 88 -9.51 12.51 1.93
CA TYR A 88 -9.09 12.47 0.54
C TYR A 88 -8.37 13.76 0.13
N THR A 89 -7.39 13.59 -0.75
CA THR A 89 -6.66 14.66 -1.41
C THR A 89 -6.58 14.33 -2.89
N GLN A 90 -6.24 15.32 -3.70
CA GLN A 90 -6.08 15.17 -5.14
C GLN A 90 -4.74 15.74 -5.56
N TRP A 91 -4.09 15.07 -6.49
CA TRP A 91 -2.84 15.56 -7.05
C TRP A 91 -2.70 15.23 -8.53
N TYR A 92 -1.93 16.06 -9.22
CA TYR A 92 -1.43 15.74 -10.54
C TYR A 92 -0.05 15.12 -10.40
N TRP A 93 0.10 13.90 -10.91
CA TRP A 93 1.38 13.20 -10.93
C TRP A 93 1.86 13.02 -12.37
N LYS A 94 3.03 13.59 -12.67
CA LYS A 94 3.75 13.40 -13.93
C LYS A 94 5.04 12.63 -13.67
N VAL A 95 5.22 11.54 -14.39
CA VAL A 95 6.36 10.64 -14.28
C VAL A 95 6.70 10.07 -15.67
N ASP A 96 7.96 9.79 -15.93
CA ASP A 96 8.37 9.04 -17.12
C ASP A 96 8.09 7.54 -16.95
N LEU A 97 8.08 6.79 -18.05
CA LEU A 97 7.72 5.39 -18.03
C LEU A 97 8.68 4.52 -17.21
N HIS A 98 9.98 4.84 -17.18
CA HIS A 98 10.97 4.06 -16.45
C HIS A 98 10.74 4.15 -14.94
N ASN A 99 10.57 5.38 -14.43
CA ASN A 99 10.27 5.61 -13.02
C ASN A 99 8.87 5.12 -12.63
N LEU A 100 7.91 5.16 -13.56
CA LEU A 100 6.58 4.57 -13.35
C LEU A 100 6.66 3.06 -13.15
N PHE A 101 7.39 2.34 -14.01
CA PHE A 101 7.63 0.91 -13.83
C PHE A 101 8.33 0.58 -12.53
N HIS A 102 9.30 1.40 -12.11
CA HIS A 102 9.91 1.22 -10.80
C HIS A 102 8.89 1.40 -9.66
N PHE A 103 8.04 2.42 -9.72
CA PHE A 103 6.96 2.62 -8.76
C PHE A 103 5.99 1.43 -8.73
N LEU A 104 5.51 0.98 -9.89
CA LEU A 104 4.56 -0.14 -9.99
C LEU A 104 5.15 -1.42 -9.43
N ARG A 105 6.44 -1.70 -9.67
CA ARG A 105 7.12 -2.84 -9.08
C ARG A 105 7.08 -2.84 -7.55
N LEU A 106 7.21 -1.66 -6.93
CA LEU A 106 7.22 -1.54 -5.47
C LEU A 106 5.82 -1.49 -4.85
N ARG A 107 4.83 -0.99 -5.60
CA ARG A 107 3.49 -0.69 -5.06
C ARG A 107 2.41 -1.67 -5.47
N ALA A 108 2.60 -2.42 -6.57
CA ALA A 108 1.76 -3.56 -6.92
C ALA A 108 2.16 -4.85 -6.16
N ASP A 109 3.21 -4.80 -5.33
CA ASP A 109 3.67 -5.94 -4.54
C ASP A 109 2.66 -6.34 -3.44
N ALA A 110 2.54 -7.64 -3.17
CA ALA A 110 1.62 -8.17 -2.17
C ALA A 110 1.92 -7.68 -0.73
N HIS A 111 3.18 -7.31 -0.45
CA HIS A 111 3.61 -6.75 0.83
C HIS A 111 3.37 -5.24 0.95
N ALA A 112 3.06 -4.56 -0.16
CA ALA A 112 2.66 -3.16 -0.09
C ALA A 112 1.30 -3.04 0.61
N GLN A 113 1.09 -1.91 1.28
CA GLN A 113 -0.19 -1.60 1.92
C GLN A 113 -1.32 -1.69 0.88
N TYR A 114 -2.43 -2.31 1.26
CA TYR A 114 -3.56 -2.56 0.37
C TYR A 114 -4.02 -1.31 -0.37
N GLU A 115 -4.18 -0.18 0.34
CA GLU A 115 -4.69 1.06 -0.26
C GLU A 115 -3.84 1.55 -1.45
N ILE A 116 -2.50 1.60 -1.32
CA ILE A 116 -1.64 2.03 -2.43
C ILE A 116 -1.57 0.98 -3.54
N ARG A 117 -1.75 -0.29 -3.20
CA ARG A 117 -1.79 -1.38 -4.18
C ARG A 117 -2.98 -1.27 -5.11
N VAL A 118 -4.17 -0.95 -4.60
CA VAL A 118 -5.36 -0.72 -5.45
C VAL A 118 -5.12 0.40 -6.46
N TYR A 119 -4.46 1.50 -6.06
CA TYR A 119 -4.05 2.54 -7.00
C TYR A 119 -3.02 2.03 -8.02
N ALA A 120 -2.03 1.26 -7.59
CA ALA A 120 -1.02 0.70 -8.47
C ALA A 120 -1.63 -0.25 -9.50
N GLU A 121 -2.56 -1.12 -9.11
CA GLU A 121 -3.28 -2.05 -9.99
C GLU A 121 -4.08 -1.31 -11.06
N ALA A 122 -4.81 -0.25 -10.69
CA ALA A 122 -5.52 0.59 -11.65
C ALA A 122 -4.55 1.26 -12.65
N ILE A 123 -3.39 1.72 -12.18
CA ILE A 123 -2.37 2.30 -13.05
C ILE A 123 -1.74 1.23 -13.95
N CYS A 124 -1.50 0.01 -13.44
CA CYS A 124 -1.02 -1.12 -14.24
C CYS A 124 -1.95 -1.39 -15.43
N ALA A 125 -3.26 -1.41 -15.21
CA ALA A 125 -4.24 -1.62 -16.28
C ALA A 125 -4.14 -0.52 -17.36
N ILE A 126 -4.08 0.75 -16.96
CA ILE A 126 -3.94 1.88 -17.88
C ILE A 126 -2.64 1.78 -18.68
N VAL A 127 -1.53 1.42 -18.04
CA VAL A 127 -0.22 1.33 -18.67
C VAL A 127 -0.12 0.14 -19.61
N ALA A 128 -0.73 -1.00 -19.25
CA ALA A 128 -0.82 -2.19 -20.09
C ALA A 128 -1.55 -1.88 -21.40
N ASP A 129 -2.64 -1.12 -21.33
CA ASP A 129 -3.40 -0.69 -22.50
C ASP A 129 -2.65 0.37 -23.33
N TRP A 130 -1.95 1.30 -22.67
CA TRP A 130 -1.28 2.42 -23.35
C TRP A 130 0.03 2.04 -24.04
N VAL A 131 0.86 1.20 -23.41
CA VAL A 131 2.20 0.82 -23.92
C VAL A 131 2.44 -0.70 -23.83
N PRO A 132 1.66 -1.52 -24.57
CA PRO A 132 1.57 -2.97 -24.35
C PRO A 132 2.90 -3.71 -24.52
N PHE A 133 3.75 -3.32 -25.46
CA PHE A 133 5.06 -3.98 -25.66
C PHE A 133 6.03 -3.72 -24.51
N ALA A 134 6.06 -2.48 -24.01
CA ALA A 134 6.90 -2.12 -22.87
C ALA A 134 6.36 -2.75 -21.58
N TRP A 135 5.04 -2.75 -21.42
CA TRP A 135 4.36 -3.44 -20.31
C TRP A 135 4.69 -4.93 -20.29
N LYS A 136 4.60 -5.62 -21.44
CA LYS A 136 4.87 -7.06 -21.50
C LYS A 136 6.32 -7.38 -21.11
N ALA A 137 7.29 -6.61 -21.60
CA ALA A 137 8.67 -6.75 -21.17
C ALA A 137 8.86 -6.46 -19.68
N PHE A 138 8.16 -5.47 -19.14
CA PHE A 138 8.20 -5.18 -17.70
C PHE A 138 7.60 -6.31 -16.86
N GLU A 139 6.46 -6.87 -17.28
CA GLU A 139 5.82 -8.02 -16.63
C GLU A 139 6.77 -9.23 -16.60
N ASP A 140 7.31 -9.62 -17.75
CA ASP A 140 8.15 -10.81 -17.91
C ASP A 140 9.48 -10.71 -17.17
N TYR A 141 10.12 -9.53 -17.17
CA TYR A 141 11.50 -9.37 -16.68
C TYR A 141 11.63 -8.59 -15.37
N ARG A 142 10.55 -8.03 -14.82
CA ARG A 142 10.59 -7.24 -13.57
C ARG A 142 9.51 -7.61 -12.57
N LEU A 143 8.25 -7.73 -12.96
CA LEU A 143 7.19 -8.10 -12.01
C LEU A 143 7.23 -9.59 -11.66
N GLY A 144 7.34 -10.47 -12.67
CA GLY A 144 7.44 -11.91 -12.47
C GLY A 144 8.85 -12.42 -12.15
N ALA A 145 9.85 -11.55 -12.13
CA ALA A 145 11.24 -11.95 -11.94
C ALA A 145 11.62 -12.05 -10.46
N VAL A 146 12.09 -13.22 -10.05
CA VAL A 146 12.72 -13.43 -8.73
C VAL A 146 14.24 -13.29 -8.84
N SER A 147 14.86 -12.74 -7.80
CA SER A 147 16.32 -12.63 -7.71
C SER A 147 16.84 -13.60 -6.65
N MET A 148 17.68 -14.53 -7.06
CA MET A 148 18.32 -15.50 -6.16
C MET A 148 19.73 -15.06 -5.77
N SER A 149 20.10 -15.24 -4.50
CA SER A 149 21.50 -15.08 -4.06
C SER A 149 22.39 -16.18 -4.66
N ALA A 150 23.71 -15.99 -4.60
CA ALA A 150 24.65 -17.01 -5.06
C ALA A 150 24.47 -18.37 -4.33
N GLN A 151 24.14 -18.33 -3.03
CA GLN A 151 23.89 -19.51 -2.21
C GLN A 151 22.55 -20.18 -2.57
N MET A 152 21.50 -19.39 -2.84
CA MET A 152 20.22 -19.91 -3.34
C MET A 152 20.40 -20.61 -4.70
N MET A 153 21.19 -20.01 -5.60
CA MET A 153 21.52 -20.62 -6.89
C MET A 153 22.31 -21.94 -6.75
N ASP A 154 23.20 -22.04 -5.76
CA ASP A 154 23.90 -23.30 -5.45
C ASP A 154 22.93 -24.38 -4.95
N CYS A 155 22.04 -24.01 -4.03
CA CYS A 155 20.99 -24.91 -3.53
C CYS A 155 20.11 -25.42 -4.67
N LEU A 156 19.66 -24.55 -5.57
CA LEU A 156 18.86 -24.92 -6.72
C LEU A 156 19.60 -25.90 -7.64
N ARG A 157 20.89 -25.67 -7.91
CA ARG A 157 21.71 -26.58 -8.73
C ARG A 157 21.86 -27.95 -8.10
N ARG A 158 22.03 -28.03 -6.78
CA ARG A 158 22.11 -29.29 -6.02
C ARG A 158 20.77 -30.04 -6.05
N MET A 159 19.66 -29.33 -5.84
CA MET A 159 18.31 -29.91 -5.94
C MET A 159 18.02 -30.46 -7.34
N LEU A 160 18.40 -29.76 -8.41
CA LEU A 160 18.24 -30.23 -9.79
C LEU A 160 19.07 -31.48 -10.11
N LYS A 161 20.14 -31.75 -9.36
CA LYS A 161 20.91 -33.00 -9.44
C LYS A 161 20.30 -34.15 -8.62
N GLY A 162 19.18 -33.91 -7.95
CA GLY A 162 18.52 -34.88 -7.08
C GLY A 162 19.04 -34.92 -5.64
N GLU A 163 19.87 -33.96 -5.22
CA GLU A 163 20.34 -33.88 -3.83
C GLU A 163 19.22 -33.38 -2.91
N ALA A 164 19.05 -34.02 -1.75
CA ALA A 164 18.17 -33.52 -0.70
C ALA A 164 18.84 -32.33 0.01
N VAL A 165 18.44 -31.11 -0.36
CA VAL A 165 18.88 -29.88 0.31
C VAL A 165 17.87 -29.52 1.40
N THR A 166 18.35 -29.50 2.65
CA THR A 166 17.62 -29.00 3.82
C THR A 166 18.15 -27.63 4.25
N GLN A 167 17.38 -26.90 5.08
CA GLN A 167 17.81 -25.63 5.67
C GLN A 167 19.21 -25.72 6.28
N THR A 168 19.50 -26.76 7.08
CA THR A 168 20.79 -26.93 7.74
C THR A 168 21.95 -27.21 6.78
N SER A 169 21.66 -27.84 5.62
CA SER A 169 22.66 -28.15 4.58
C SER A 169 22.81 -27.09 3.49
N SER A 170 21.96 -26.05 3.53
CA SER A 170 21.87 -25.01 2.50
C SER A 170 22.88 -23.88 2.71
N GLY A 171 23.33 -23.65 3.95
CA GLY A 171 24.13 -22.48 4.31
C GLY A 171 23.34 -21.16 4.33
N LEU A 172 22.03 -21.20 4.07
CA LEU A 172 21.13 -20.04 4.15
C LEU A 172 20.65 -19.84 5.60
N SER A 173 20.42 -18.59 5.98
CA SER A 173 19.72 -18.29 7.24
C SER A 173 18.28 -18.82 7.21
N ALA A 174 17.63 -18.92 8.38
CA ALA A 174 16.23 -19.34 8.45
C ALA A 174 15.25 -18.44 7.69
N ARG A 175 15.62 -17.17 7.48
CA ARG A 175 14.84 -16.23 6.68
C ARG A 175 15.05 -16.50 5.19
N GLU A 176 16.31 -16.53 4.75
CA GLU A 176 16.65 -16.76 3.34
C GLU A 176 16.19 -18.13 2.85
N TRP A 177 16.21 -19.15 3.71
CA TRP A 177 15.67 -20.47 3.38
C TRP A 177 14.16 -20.43 3.11
N ARG A 178 13.39 -19.69 3.92
CA ARG A 178 11.95 -19.52 3.71
C ARG A 178 11.67 -18.75 2.41
N GLU A 179 12.36 -17.63 2.21
CA GLU A 179 12.29 -16.85 0.96
C GLU A 179 12.62 -17.74 -0.26
N PHE A 180 13.65 -18.59 -0.17
CA PHE A 180 14.01 -19.53 -1.23
C PHE A 180 12.92 -20.58 -1.51
N GLN A 181 12.33 -21.17 -0.47
CA GLN A 181 11.24 -22.14 -0.66
C GLN A 181 9.97 -21.49 -1.24
N GLU A 182 9.63 -20.27 -0.81
CA GLU A 182 8.54 -19.48 -1.39
C GLU A 182 8.79 -19.19 -2.87
N MET A 183 10.01 -18.80 -3.26
CA MET A 183 10.39 -18.59 -4.67
C MET A 183 10.24 -19.85 -5.53
N LEU A 184 10.40 -21.05 -4.94
CA LEU A 184 10.25 -22.33 -5.63
C LEU A 184 8.79 -22.84 -5.65
N GLY A 185 7.86 -22.16 -4.97
CA GLY A 185 6.48 -22.61 -4.82
C GLY A 185 6.29 -23.79 -3.87
N ASN A 186 7.23 -24.02 -2.96
CA ASN A 186 7.20 -25.10 -1.96
C ASN A 186 6.72 -24.61 -0.58
N GLY A 187 6.21 -23.38 -0.49
CA GLY A 187 5.77 -22.70 0.73
C GLY A 187 4.26 -22.77 0.97
#